data_AF-A0A0Q4BDF2-F1
#
_entry.id   AF-A0A0Q4BDF2-F1
#
_cell.length_a   1.000
_cell.length_b   1.000
_cell.length_c   1.000
_cell.angle_alpha   90.00
_cell.angle_beta   90.00
_cell.angle_gamma   90.00
#
_symmetry.space_group_name_H-M   'P 1'
#
loop_
_entity.id
_entity.type
_entity.pdbx_description
1 polymer ?
#
loop_
_entity_poly.entity_id
_entity_poly.type
_entity_poly.pdbx_seq_one_letter_code
_entity_poly.pdbx_strand_id
1 'polypeptide(L)'
;MTDIVALRCKYCGAPFEREAVESTIPYITCSSCGTTQQRLDAKAYLEEMMVQVKSWISSAIPSGFNMSAAENVDPIARNSIFVRDIRPRVSMELMDYKFGNTSLLGNCLIALPFSRSSAYVPAHTPAKAFEFNARIKSVEPLAVDDAGRALLKEADSLTKSYALMINNMNLLSEDKEGRYVLMSKNFREAAAVLRSSKGSETVALRYTALADICDGSQYLLDGKPGDAGSRLRSGKKTLEEVRSKAAADPQLGIMVNAVDQEISVSDMLISVADMMGTSPGTDGLKILNVIKRVMDTPLAQNQGWSHMLKNRSRYGEIFGQVSAVLAAKAGRAPLPISAGAGEYLMPFWEVDLRYSFTTGALWSKKSVEVAEDLLVCADFVTDPACLSNPASAITDIFKIRPESSILAGIKGSETSISQGQGIGRIQDSVANNSPGARKVIIPLSTKREAENLVAEYLRQRTASDNKLRLSQPLVRRVIYIPVSLNSGLRLPSDFGTLIPERVGRMDKNTILYV
;
A
#
# COMPACT_ATOMS: atom_id res chain seq x y z
N MET A 1 -28.78 23.22 20.87
CA MET A 1 -29.08 22.10 21.81
C MET A 1 -29.48 20.78 21.14
N THR A 2 -29.94 20.77 19.88
CA THR A 2 -30.45 19.57 19.18
C THR A 2 -29.41 18.47 18.90
N ASP A 3 -28.13 18.81 18.73
CA ASP A 3 -27.06 17.83 18.43
C ASP A 3 -26.55 17.02 19.64
N ILE A 4 -26.85 17.45 20.87
CA ILE A 4 -26.42 16.76 22.10
C ILE A 4 -27.30 15.52 22.37
N VAL A 5 -28.52 15.48 21.81
CA VAL A 5 -29.57 14.48 22.13
C VAL A 5 -29.73 13.42 21.03
N ALA A 6 -28.87 13.40 20.00
CA ALA A 6 -28.89 12.35 19.00
C ALA A 6 -28.36 11.03 19.59
N LEU A 7 -29.01 9.90 19.27
CA LEU A 7 -28.47 8.58 19.62
C LEU A 7 -27.04 8.44 19.09
N ARG A 8 -26.20 7.72 19.82
CA ARG A 8 -24.80 7.51 19.47
C ARG A 8 -24.43 6.04 19.44
N CYS A 9 -23.48 5.71 18.58
CA CYS A 9 -22.96 4.35 18.47
C CYS A 9 -22.12 4.01 19.70
N LYS A 10 -22.48 2.96 20.46
CA LYS A 10 -21.74 2.53 21.65
C LYS A 10 -20.28 2.13 21.38
N TYR A 11 -19.98 1.71 20.15
CA TYR A 11 -18.66 1.19 19.77
C TYR A 11 -17.67 2.28 19.38
N CYS A 12 -18.15 3.40 18.82
CA CYS A 12 -17.24 4.46 18.36
C CYS A 12 -17.62 5.86 18.82
N GLY A 13 -18.75 6.07 19.50
CA GLY A 13 -19.23 7.37 19.98
C GLY A 13 -19.85 8.28 18.91
N ALA A 14 -19.79 7.89 17.63
CA ALA A 14 -20.32 8.68 16.53
C ALA A 14 -21.85 8.87 16.65
N PRO A 15 -22.39 10.07 16.37
CA PRO A 15 -23.83 10.29 16.31
C PRO A 15 -24.46 9.50 15.15
N PHE A 16 -25.68 9.00 15.37
CA PHE A 16 -26.47 8.40 14.30
C PHE A 16 -27.15 9.49 13.46
N GLU A 17 -27.35 9.17 12.18
CA GLU A 17 -28.13 10.01 11.26
C GLU A 17 -29.59 10.07 11.68
N ARG A 18 -30.24 11.19 11.36
CA ARG A 18 -31.60 11.49 11.79
C ARG A 18 -32.59 10.41 11.36
N GLU A 19 -32.48 9.93 10.13
CA GLU A 19 -33.35 8.89 9.55
C GLU A 19 -33.21 7.57 10.32
N ALA A 20 -31.98 7.23 10.73
CA ALA A 20 -31.72 6.05 11.54
C ALA A 20 -32.24 6.22 12.98
N VAL A 21 -32.23 7.45 13.50
CA VAL A 21 -32.85 7.79 14.78
C VAL A 21 -34.38 7.80 14.70
N GLU A 22 -35.00 8.14 13.59
CA GLU A 22 -36.47 8.14 13.48
C GLU A 22 -37.05 6.74 13.22
N SER A 23 -36.23 5.80 12.74
CA SER A 23 -36.62 4.41 12.51
C SER A 23 -37.03 3.65 13.78
N THR A 24 -38.06 2.80 13.66
CA THR A 24 -38.56 1.89 14.71
C THR A 24 -37.87 0.52 14.72
N ILE A 25 -36.96 0.27 13.78
CA ILE A 25 -36.24 -1.00 13.68
C ILE A 25 -35.37 -1.21 14.95
N PRO A 26 -35.39 -2.41 15.56
CA PRO A 26 -34.71 -2.66 16.84
C PRO A 26 -33.17 -2.63 16.72
N TYR A 27 -32.63 -2.82 15.52
CA TYR A 27 -31.21 -2.76 15.20
C TYR A 27 -30.88 -1.52 14.37
N ILE A 28 -29.73 -0.93 14.65
CA ILE A 28 -29.23 0.25 13.97
C ILE A 28 -27.75 0.07 13.60
N THR A 29 -27.39 0.38 12.36
CA THR A 29 -26.03 0.28 11.84
C THR A 29 -25.38 1.66 11.82
N CYS A 30 -24.23 1.79 12.48
CA CYS A 30 -23.49 3.05 12.51
C CYS A 30 -22.86 3.31 11.15
N SER A 31 -23.14 4.45 10.54
CA SER A 31 -22.57 4.80 9.24
C SER A 31 -21.11 5.22 9.29
N SER A 32 -20.52 5.38 10.48
CA SER A 32 -19.11 5.75 10.64
C SER A 32 -18.20 4.54 10.81
N CYS A 33 -18.53 3.60 11.71
CA CYS A 33 -17.74 2.38 11.90
C CYS A 33 -18.36 1.13 11.26
N GLY A 34 -19.60 1.21 10.75
CA GLY A 34 -20.33 0.08 10.17
C GLY A 34 -20.85 -0.95 11.15
N THR A 35 -20.75 -0.73 12.47
CA THR A 35 -21.21 -1.72 13.47
C THR A 35 -22.71 -1.66 13.67
N THR A 36 -23.37 -2.80 13.56
CA THR A 36 -24.79 -2.99 13.90
C THR A 36 -24.94 -3.28 15.38
N GLN A 37 -25.86 -2.59 16.05
CA GLN A 37 -26.13 -2.75 17.48
C GLN A 37 -27.61 -2.67 17.78
N GLN A 38 -28.01 -3.13 18.97
CA GLN A 38 -29.37 -2.91 19.45
C GLN A 38 -29.57 -1.43 19.77
N ARG A 39 -30.74 -0.91 19.42
CA ARG A 39 -31.12 0.47 19.69
C ARG A 39 -31.19 0.77 21.20
N LEU A 40 -31.50 -0.23 22.03
CA LEU A 40 -31.46 -0.12 23.49
C LEU A 40 -30.05 0.16 24.00
N ASP A 41 -29.03 -0.51 23.46
CA ASP A 41 -27.65 -0.27 23.85
C ASP A 41 -27.17 1.14 23.49
N ALA A 42 -27.59 1.65 22.32
CA ALA A 42 -27.30 3.02 21.91
C ALA A 42 -27.95 4.06 22.82
N LYS A 43 -29.15 3.78 23.35
CA LYS A 43 -29.82 4.62 24.34
C LYS A 43 -29.08 4.61 25.68
N ALA A 44 -28.75 3.43 26.18
CA ALA A 44 -28.01 3.28 27.43
C ALA A 44 -26.64 3.99 27.36
N TYR A 45 -25.93 3.84 26.25
CA TYR A 45 -24.68 4.55 26.02
C TYR A 45 -24.85 6.08 25.98
N LEU A 46 -25.91 6.59 25.33
CA LEU A 46 -26.21 8.01 25.34
C LEU A 46 -26.48 8.53 26.76
N GLU A 47 -27.24 7.78 27.57
CA GLU A 47 -27.52 8.14 28.97
C GLU A 47 -26.23 8.22 29.80
N GLU A 48 -25.34 7.23 29.67
CA GLU A 48 -24.03 7.23 30.31
C GLU A 48 -23.18 8.42 29.88
N MET A 49 -23.09 8.67 28.57
CA MET A 49 -22.34 9.81 28.02
C MET A 49 -22.91 11.15 28.54
N MET A 50 -24.23 11.28 28.64
CA MET A 50 -24.87 12.49 29.16
C MET A 50 -24.58 12.70 30.64
N VAL A 51 -24.46 11.64 31.44
CA VAL A 51 -24.01 11.73 32.83
C VAL A 51 -22.55 12.22 32.90
N GLN A 52 -21.67 11.71 32.05
CA GLN A 52 -20.28 12.14 31.98
C GLN A 52 -20.13 13.60 31.54
N VAL A 53 -20.89 14.03 30.51
CA VAL A 53 -20.91 15.43 30.06
C VAL A 53 -21.44 16.35 31.17
N LYS A 54 -22.54 15.99 31.85
CA LYS A 54 -23.07 16.77 32.97
C LYS A 54 -22.06 16.87 34.11
N SER A 55 -21.40 15.77 34.47
CA SER A 55 -20.34 15.75 35.50
C SER A 55 -19.18 16.68 35.13
N TRP A 56 -18.72 16.61 33.88
CA TRP A 56 -17.66 17.49 33.38
C TRP A 56 -18.07 18.97 33.46
N ILE A 57 -19.28 19.31 33.02
CA ILE A 57 -19.84 20.65 33.12
C ILE A 57 -19.92 21.10 34.59
N SER A 58 -20.54 20.32 35.47
CA SER A 58 -20.73 20.66 36.89
C SER A 58 -19.41 20.82 37.63
N SER A 59 -18.36 20.09 37.23
CA SER A 59 -17.03 20.28 37.79
C SER A 59 -16.33 21.54 37.25
N ALA A 60 -16.80 22.09 36.13
CA ALA A 60 -16.21 23.23 35.44
C ALA A 60 -16.98 24.54 35.64
N ILE A 61 -18.25 24.53 36.04
CA ILE A 61 -19.03 25.75 36.27
C ILE A 61 -19.21 26.03 37.76
N PRO A 62 -19.36 27.30 38.18
CA PRO A 62 -19.66 27.63 39.58
C PRO A 62 -20.95 26.97 40.09
N SER A 63 -20.93 26.55 41.36
CA SER A 63 -22.11 26.03 42.05
C SER A 63 -23.29 27.00 41.96
N GLY A 64 -24.46 26.49 41.54
CA GLY A 64 -25.69 27.29 41.36
C GLY A 64 -25.92 27.83 39.95
N PHE A 65 -24.96 27.70 39.03
CA PHE A 65 -25.19 28.05 37.62
C PHE A 65 -25.98 26.95 36.90
N ASN A 66 -27.11 27.32 36.28
CA ASN A 66 -27.92 26.40 35.50
C ASN A 66 -27.64 26.53 34.00
N MET A 67 -26.94 25.55 33.41
CA MET A 67 -26.63 25.52 31.98
C MET A 67 -27.85 25.52 31.06
N SER A 68 -29.00 24.99 31.49
CA SER A 68 -30.23 25.01 30.68
C SER A 68 -30.80 26.42 30.49
N ALA A 69 -30.41 27.36 31.36
CA ALA A 69 -30.77 28.77 31.28
C ALA A 69 -29.56 29.65 30.90
N ALA A 70 -28.45 29.06 30.42
CA ALA A 70 -27.21 29.79 30.16
C ALA A 70 -27.41 30.99 29.22
N GLU A 71 -28.30 30.88 28.23
CA GLU A 71 -28.60 31.97 27.29
C GLU A 71 -29.36 33.14 27.93
N ASN A 72 -30.08 32.89 29.04
CA ASN A 72 -30.82 33.90 29.80
C ASN A 72 -29.95 34.61 30.85
N VAL A 73 -28.70 34.18 31.04
CA VAL A 73 -27.75 34.83 31.95
C VAL A 73 -27.05 35.98 31.23
N ASP A 74 -26.71 37.02 32.00
CA ASP A 74 -25.95 38.17 31.54
C ASP A 74 -24.69 37.76 30.74
N PRO A 75 -24.44 38.36 29.55
CA PRO A 75 -23.29 38.02 28.71
C PRO A 75 -21.93 38.21 29.38
N ILE A 76 -21.75 39.19 30.27
CA ILE A 76 -20.49 39.41 30.99
C ILE A 76 -20.26 38.27 31.99
N ALA A 77 -21.30 37.88 32.72
CA ALA A 77 -21.24 36.75 33.64
C ALA A 77 -20.93 35.42 32.92
N ARG A 78 -21.58 35.16 31.77
CA ARG A 78 -21.29 33.99 30.92
C ARG A 78 -19.85 33.99 30.44
N ASN A 79 -19.36 35.11 29.92
CA ASN A 79 -18.00 35.22 29.41
C ASN A 79 -16.97 35.04 30.53
N SER A 80 -17.24 35.57 31.73
CA SER A 80 -16.39 35.37 32.91
C SER A 80 -16.24 33.90 33.29
N ILE A 81 -17.36 33.15 33.32
CA ILE A 81 -17.36 31.69 33.55
C ILE A 81 -16.59 30.98 32.45
N PHE A 82 -16.81 31.35 31.19
CA PHE A 82 -16.11 30.74 30.06
C PHE A 82 -14.60 30.95 30.16
N VAL A 83 -14.14 32.18 30.33
CA VAL A 83 -12.71 32.53 30.34
C VAL A 83 -12.00 31.90 31.55
N ARG A 84 -12.62 31.94 32.73
CA ARG A 84 -12.00 31.45 33.96
C ARG A 84 -12.02 29.93 34.06
N ASP A 85 -13.15 29.30 33.72
CA ASP A 85 -13.40 27.92 34.13
C ASP A 85 -13.47 26.93 32.94
N ILE A 86 -13.99 27.34 31.78
CA ILE A 86 -14.14 26.47 30.61
C ILE A 86 -12.91 26.49 29.70
N ARG A 87 -12.45 27.69 29.33
CA ARG A 87 -11.38 27.91 28.36
C ARG A 87 -10.10 27.14 28.73
N PRO A 88 -9.59 27.16 29.98
CA PRO A 88 -8.38 26.43 30.35
C PRO A 88 -8.53 24.91 30.13
N ARG A 89 -9.67 24.33 30.49
CA ARG A 89 -9.93 22.89 30.32
C ARG A 89 -10.01 22.49 28.86
N VAL A 90 -10.78 23.25 28.08
CA VAL A 90 -10.88 23.02 26.63
C VAL A 90 -9.53 23.14 25.97
N SER A 91 -8.73 24.15 26.34
CA SER A 91 -7.43 24.41 25.71
C SER A 91 -6.42 23.30 26.00
N MET A 92 -6.39 22.79 27.24
CA MET A 92 -5.52 21.66 27.61
C MET A 92 -5.89 20.40 26.85
N GLU A 93 -7.16 19.97 26.89
CA GLU A 93 -7.58 18.73 26.23
C GLU A 93 -7.50 18.83 24.70
N LEU A 94 -7.78 20.00 24.13
CA LEU A 94 -7.61 20.27 22.70
C LEU A 94 -6.15 20.10 22.24
N MET A 95 -5.17 20.48 23.07
CA MET A 95 -3.75 20.34 22.72
C MET A 95 -3.37 18.87 22.53
N ASP A 96 -3.89 17.97 23.37
CA ASP A 96 -3.66 16.53 23.26
C ASP A 96 -4.27 15.97 21.96
N TYR A 97 -5.49 16.40 21.61
CA TYR A 97 -6.12 16.02 20.34
C TYR A 97 -5.38 16.60 19.12
N LYS A 98 -4.85 17.82 19.20
CA LYS A 98 -4.00 18.42 18.15
C LYS A 98 -2.77 17.56 17.91
N PHE A 99 -2.07 17.16 18.97
CA PHE A 99 -0.89 16.30 18.87
C PHE A 99 -1.23 14.93 18.25
N GLY A 100 -2.32 14.31 18.70
CA GLY A 100 -2.80 13.05 18.15
C GLY A 100 -3.16 13.15 16.66
N ASN A 101 -3.83 14.23 16.26
CA ASN A 101 -4.21 14.47 14.87
C ASN A 101 -2.99 14.73 13.98
N THR A 102 -2.04 15.57 14.40
CA THR A 102 -0.79 15.81 13.65
C THR A 102 -0.01 14.52 13.44
N SER A 103 0.08 13.67 14.47
CA SER A 103 0.71 12.35 14.35
C SER A 103 -0.01 11.45 13.34
N LEU A 104 -1.35 11.43 13.34
CA LEU A 104 -2.15 10.67 12.38
C LEU A 104 -1.92 11.17 10.95
N LEU A 105 -1.85 12.48 10.74
CA LEU A 105 -1.62 13.09 9.42
C LEU A 105 -0.26 12.70 8.80
N GLY A 106 0.72 12.29 9.60
CA GLY A 106 1.99 11.74 9.11
C GLY A 106 1.90 10.32 8.54
N ASN A 107 0.74 9.68 8.56
CA ASN A 107 0.53 8.30 8.13
C ASN A 107 -0.36 8.21 6.89
N CYS A 108 -0.16 7.15 6.09
CA CYS A 108 -1.01 6.83 4.94
C CYS A 108 -2.40 6.39 5.43
N LEU A 109 -3.44 7.06 4.95
CA LEU A 109 -4.83 6.87 5.40
C LEU A 109 -5.65 6.04 4.41
N ILE A 110 -4.99 5.30 3.51
CA ILE A 110 -5.64 4.41 2.55
C ILE A 110 -4.81 3.14 2.35
N ALA A 111 -5.48 2.05 1.99
CA ALA A 111 -4.83 0.79 1.62
C ALA A 111 -5.51 0.20 0.38
N LEU A 112 -4.81 -0.72 -0.29
CA LEU A 112 -5.37 -1.48 -1.41
C LEU A 112 -6.53 -2.36 -0.93
N PRO A 113 -7.57 -2.59 -1.75
CA PRO A 113 -8.74 -3.43 -1.42
C PRO A 113 -8.40 -4.82 -0.90
N PHE A 114 -7.29 -5.38 -1.36
CA PHE A 114 -6.83 -6.72 -1.01
C PHE A 114 -5.83 -6.72 0.15
N SER A 115 -5.71 -5.61 0.87
CA SER A 115 -4.80 -5.47 2.00
C SER A 115 -5.47 -4.86 3.22
N ARG A 116 -4.89 -5.15 4.38
CA ARG A 116 -5.16 -4.46 5.64
C ARG A 116 -3.95 -3.60 5.98
N SER A 117 -4.17 -2.56 6.77
CA SER A 117 -3.11 -1.75 7.36
C SER A 117 -3.35 -1.57 8.85
N SER A 118 -2.37 -1.97 9.64
CA SER A 118 -2.34 -1.76 11.10
C SER A 118 -1.07 -1.00 11.52
N ALA A 119 -0.49 -0.23 10.59
CA ALA A 119 0.82 0.40 10.78
C ALA A 119 0.80 1.53 11.82
N TYR A 120 -0.37 2.12 12.08
CA TYR A 120 -0.55 3.21 13.02
C TYR A 120 -1.65 2.88 14.03
N VAL A 121 -1.34 3.05 15.31
CA VAL A 121 -2.29 2.95 16.42
C VAL A 121 -2.58 4.37 16.91
N PRO A 122 -3.81 4.86 16.78
CA PRO A 122 -4.16 6.20 17.25
C PRO A 122 -3.99 6.37 18.76
N ALA A 123 -3.54 7.55 19.18
CA ALA A 123 -3.34 7.88 20.60
C ALA A 123 -4.65 7.89 21.41
N HIS A 124 -5.77 8.14 20.74
CA HIS A 124 -7.10 8.22 21.34
C HIS A 124 -8.05 7.20 20.72
N THR A 125 -9.13 6.89 21.43
CA THR A 125 -10.26 6.14 20.88
C THR A 125 -11.25 7.10 20.20
N PRO A 126 -12.01 6.65 19.19
CA PRO A 126 -12.99 7.51 18.54
C PRO A 126 -14.07 7.95 19.53
N ALA A 127 -14.46 7.08 20.47
CA ALA A 127 -15.46 7.38 21.49
C ALA A 127 -15.05 8.56 22.38
N LYS A 128 -13.81 8.59 22.88
CA LYS A 128 -13.29 9.70 23.69
C LYS A 128 -13.31 11.02 22.91
N ALA A 129 -12.89 10.98 21.65
CA ALA A 129 -12.90 12.18 20.79
C ALA A 129 -14.34 12.67 20.53
N PHE A 130 -15.29 11.78 20.20
CA PHE A 130 -16.70 12.19 20.03
C PHE A 130 -17.36 12.67 21.32
N GLU A 131 -16.96 12.14 22.48
CA GLU A 131 -17.43 12.62 23.78
C GLU A 131 -16.89 14.02 24.08
N PHE A 132 -15.60 14.27 23.85
CA PHE A 132 -15.03 15.62 23.99
C PHE A 132 -15.74 16.60 23.05
N ASN A 133 -15.99 16.21 21.80
CA ASN A 133 -16.81 16.99 20.87
C ASN A 133 -18.20 17.33 21.45
N ALA A 134 -18.86 16.38 22.12
CA ALA A 134 -20.15 16.63 22.79
C ALA A 134 -20.03 17.60 23.97
N ARG A 135 -18.93 17.52 24.75
CA ARG A 135 -18.64 18.48 25.83
C ARG A 135 -18.47 19.91 25.28
N ILE A 136 -17.73 20.08 24.19
CA ILE A 136 -17.55 21.37 23.50
C ILE A 136 -18.88 21.99 23.10
N LYS A 137 -19.74 21.22 22.42
CA LYS A 137 -21.09 21.68 22.03
C LYS A 137 -21.97 22.07 23.23
N SER A 138 -21.77 21.42 24.38
CA SER A 138 -22.57 21.67 25.58
C SER A 138 -22.22 22.99 26.28
N VAL A 139 -21.02 23.54 26.06
CA VAL A 139 -20.56 24.81 26.63
C VAL A 139 -20.50 25.95 25.63
N GLU A 140 -20.91 25.71 24.38
CA GLU A 140 -21.03 26.74 23.34
C GLU A 140 -21.81 27.99 23.78
N PRO A 141 -22.93 27.87 24.54
CA PRO A 141 -23.62 29.05 25.05
C PRO A 141 -22.80 29.91 26.01
N LEU A 142 -21.68 29.44 26.57
CA LEU A 142 -20.85 30.26 27.45
C LEU A 142 -19.85 31.14 26.69
N ALA A 143 -19.49 30.77 25.46
CA ALA A 143 -18.57 31.53 24.63
C ALA A 143 -19.29 32.72 23.96
N VAL A 144 -19.15 33.90 24.56
CA VAL A 144 -19.82 35.12 24.09
C VAL A 144 -18.97 35.86 23.08
N ASP A 145 -17.67 35.96 23.32
CA ASP A 145 -16.71 36.71 22.50
C ASP A 145 -16.20 35.91 21.28
N ASP A 146 -15.65 36.63 20.30
CA ASP A 146 -15.15 36.04 19.05
C ASP A 146 -14.01 35.04 19.30
N ALA A 147 -13.15 35.32 20.28
CA ALA A 147 -12.04 34.45 20.64
C ALA A 147 -12.51 33.11 21.22
N GLY A 148 -13.50 33.13 22.12
CA GLY A 148 -14.10 31.93 22.69
C GLY A 148 -14.85 31.12 21.64
N ARG A 149 -15.64 31.79 20.79
CA ARG A 149 -16.34 31.12 19.68
C ARG A 149 -15.37 30.48 18.69
N ALA A 150 -14.27 31.16 18.36
CA ALA A 150 -13.24 30.63 17.48
C ALA A 150 -12.56 29.39 18.10
N LEU A 151 -12.23 29.43 19.39
CA LEU A 151 -11.65 28.28 20.11
C LEU A 151 -12.59 27.08 20.11
N LEU A 152 -13.87 27.27 20.46
CA LEU A 152 -14.84 26.16 20.48
C LEU A 152 -15.11 25.62 19.07
N LYS A 153 -15.15 26.48 18.04
CA LYS A 153 -15.26 26.05 16.66
C LYS A 153 -14.06 25.22 16.21
N GLU A 154 -12.85 25.64 16.57
CA GLU A 154 -11.63 24.87 16.31
C GLU A 154 -11.68 23.51 17.01
N ALA A 155 -12.03 23.48 18.30
CA ALA A 155 -12.14 22.26 19.09
C ALA A 155 -13.19 21.30 18.53
N ASP A 156 -14.38 21.80 18.21
CA ASP A 156 -15.45 21.01 17.59
C ASP A 156 -14.97 20.39 16.28
N SER A 157 -14.39 21.22 15.41
CA SER A 157 -14.02 20.81 14.06
C SER A 157 -12.87 19.80 14.04
N LEU A 158 -11.81 20.08 14.79
CA LEU A 158 -10.62 19.24 14.86
C LEU A 158 -10.94 17.89 15.51
N THR A 159 -11.61 17.89 16.65
CA THR A 159 -11.88 16.64 17.36
C THR A 159 -12.88 15.76 16.60
N LYS A 160 -13.92 16.35 15.98
CA LYS A 160 -14.85 15.59 15.14
C LYS A 160 -14.14 14.97 13.94
N SER A 161 -13.32 15.75 13.23
CA SER A 161 -12.52 15.26 12.12
C SER A 161 -11.57 14.12 12.56
N TYR A 162 -10.85 14.32 13.66
CA TYR A 162 -9.92 13.34 14.19
C TYR A 162 -10.62 12.03 14.58
N ALA A 163 -11.79 12.11 15.23
CA ALA A 163 -12.59 10.92 15.58
C ALA A 163 -13.00 10.10 14.35
N LEU A 164 -13.43 10.77 13.27
CA LEU A 164 -13.77 10.14 11.99
C LEU A 164 -12.54 9.47 11.35
N MET A 165 -11.35 10.08 11.47
CA MET A 165 -10.12 9.51 10.96
C MET A 165 -9.65 8.30 11.77
N ILE A 166 -9.84 8.30 13.09
CA ILE A 166 -9.62 7.12 13.93
C ILE A 166 -10.53 5.97 13.47
N ASN A 167 -11.81 6.25 13.18
CA ASN A 167 -12.71 5.24 12.63
C ASN A 167 -12.20 4.69 11.27
N ASN A 168 -11.68 5.55 10.40
CA ASN A 168 -11.06 5.10 9.14
C ASN A 168 -9.82 4.24 9.37
N MET A 169 -8.98 4.57 10.35
CA MET A 169 -7.83 3.74 10.71
C MET A 169 -8.26 2.35 11.21
N ASN A 170 -9.33 2.27 12.00
CA ASN A 170 -9.89 0.99 12.42
C ASN A 170 -10.43 0.20 11.22
N LEU A 171 -11.19 0.84 10.32
CA LEU A 171 -11.70 0.21 9.09
C LEU A 171 -10.59 -0.29 8.16
N LEU A 172 -9.44 0.40 8.10
CA LEU A 172 -8.26 -0.04 7.35
C LEU A 172 -7.60 -1.30 7.93
N SER A 173 -7.72 -1.51 9.23
CA SER A 173 -7.19 -2.69 9.92
C SER A 173 -8.09 -3.92 9.76
N GLU A 174 -9.33 -3.71 9.31
CA GLU A 174 -10.36 -4.74 9.15
C GLU A 174 -10.60 -5.10 7.68
N ASP A 175 -11.15 -6.29 7.47
CA ASP A 175 -11.63 -6.79 6.18
C ASP A 175 -13.15 -6.83 6.21
N LYS A 176 -13.72 -5.62 6.19
CA LYS A 176 -15.14 -5.38 6.34
C LYS A 176 -15.75 -5.07 4.97
N GLU A 177 -16.85 -5.73 4.66
CA GLU A 177 -17.63 -5.43 3.46
C GLU A 177 -18.10 -3.97 3.48
N GLY A 178 -18.01 -3.30 2.33
CA GLY A 178 -18.38 -1.88 2.22
C GLY A 178 -17.47 -0.92 2.99
N ARG A 179 -16.29 -1.36 3.48
CA ARG A 179 -15.37 -0.47 4.23
C ARG A 179 -15.05 0.82 3.49
N TYR A 180 -14.89 0.79 2.17
CA TYR A 180 -14.59 1.97 1.37
C TYR A 180 -15.76 2.95 1.30
N VAL A 181 -17.01 2.47 1.32
CA VAL A 181 -18.19 3.33 1.42
C VAL A 181 -18.21 4.07 2.77
N LEU A 182 -17.98 3.35 3.86
CA LEU A 182 -17.89 3.92 5.21
C LEU A 182 -16.73 4.93 5.31
N MET A 183 -15.55 4.56 4.79
CA MET A 183 -14.37 5.42 4.81
C MET A 183 -14.57 6.70 4.01
N SER A 184 -15.13 6.58 2.80
CA SER A 184 -15.47 7.71 1.94
C SER A 184 -16.40 8.69 2.65
N LYS A 185 -17.43 8.19 3.33
CA LYS A 185 -18.35 9.00 4.12
C LYS A 185 -17.63 9.75 5.24
N ASN A 186 -16.81 9.05 6.03
CA ASN A 186 -16.04 9.66 7.12
C ASN A 186 -15.07 10.73 6.60
N PHE A 187 -14.39 10.49 5.47
CA PHE A 187 -13.52 11.48 4.84
C PHE A 187 -14.29 12.72 4.37
N ARG A 188 -15.45 12.54 3.74
CA ARG A 188 -16.30 13.66 3.30
C ARG A 188 -16.81 14.49 4.45
N GLU A 189 -17.27 13.83 5.52
CA GLU A 189 -17.74 14.52 6.71
C GLU A 189 -16.60 15.28 7.41
N ALA A 190 -15.43 14.65 7.56
CA ALA A 190 -14.24 15.31 8.12
C ALA A 190 -13.80 16.52 7.26
N ALA A 191 -13.78 16.36 5.94
CA ALA A 191 -13.46 17.45 5.02
C ALA A 191 -14.46 18.61 5.14
N ALA A 192 -15.76 18.33 5.20
CA ALA A 192 -16.80 19.34 5.31
C ALA A 192 -16.66 20.17 6.59
N VAL A 193 -16.37 19.51 7.71
CA VAL A 193 -16.18 20.16 9.00
C VAL A 193 -14.92 21.05 8.99
N LEU A 194 -13.80 20.53 8.48
CA LEU A 194 -12.52 21.26 8.42
C LEU A 194 -12.50 22.42 7.42
N ARG A 195 -13.30 22.38 6.33
CA ARG A 195 -13.40 23.51 5.38
C ARG A 195 -13.84 24.82 6.05
N SER A 196 -14.55 24.71 7.18
CA SER A 196 -15.00 25.86 7.95
C SER A 196 -13.95 26.40 8.95
N SER A 197 -12.81 25.72 9.06
CA SER A 197 -11.72 26.00 10.00
C SER A 197 -10.51 26.57 9.26
N LYS A 198 -10.11 27.79 9.61
CA LYS A 198 -8.95 28.47 9.03
C LYS A 198 -7.66 27.65 9.26
N GLY A 199 -6.85 27.47 8.22
CA GLY A 199 -5.58 26.73 8.30
C GLY A 199 -5.72 25.21 8.14
N SER A 200 -6.93 24.69 7.92
CA SER A 200 -7.19 23.26 7.70
C SER A 200 -7.55 22.92 6.25
N GLU A 201 -7.41 23.87 5.33
CA GLU A 201 -7.88 23.77 3.94
C GLU A 201 -7.16 22.64 3.19
N THR A 202 -5.84 22.52 3.34
CA THR A 202 -5.03 21.46 2.71
C THR A 202 -5.39 20.08 3.26
N VAL A 203 -5.67 19.97 4.56
CA VAL A 203 -6.09 18.71 5.20
C VAL A 203 -7.49 18.31 4.71
N ALA A 204 -8.42 19.25 4.62
CA ALA A 204 -9.74 19.00 4.07
C ALA A 204 -9.69 18.57 2.59
N LEU A 205 -8.77 19.14 1.82
CA LEU A 205 -8.53 18.77 0.43
C LEU A 205 -7.98 17.33 0.33
N ARG A 206 -7.05 16.95 1.22
CA ARG A 206 -6.54 15.57 1.33
C ARG A 206 -7.67 14.58 1.60
N TYR A 207 -8.54 14.86 2.57
CA TYR A 207 -9.68 13.98 2.86
C TYR A 207 -10.67 13.92 1.70
N THR A 208 -10.90 15.01 0.98
CA THR A 208 -11.74 14.99 -0.24
C THR A 208 -11.14 14.05 -1.28
N ALA A 209 -9.83 14.10 -1.51
CA ALA A 209 -9.13 13.22 -2.45
C ALA A 209 -9.22 11.74 -2.04
N LEU A 210 -9.03 11.47 -0.74
CA LEU A 210 -9.11 10.11 -0.20
C LEU A 210 -10.53 9.54 -0.26
N ALA A 211 -11.56 10.38 -0.14
CA ALA A 211 -12.94 9.96 -0.37
C ALA A 211 -13.16 9.54 -1.83
N ASP A 212 -12.64 10.29 -2.81
CA ASP A 212 -12.72 9.91 -4.22
C ASP A 212 -11.96 8.60 -4.49
N ILE A 213 -10.80 8.38 -3.85
CA ILE A 213 -10.06 7.11 -3.96
C ILE A 213 -10.84 5.95 -3.34
N CYS A 214 -11.52 6.17 -2.21
CA CYS A 214 -12.41 5.17 -1.61
C CYS A 214 -13.58 4.82 -2.53
N ASP A 215 -14.25 5.82 -3.11
CA ASP A 215 -15.32 5.58 -4.09
C ASP A 215 -14.80 4.82 -5.32
N GLY A 216 -13.63 5.21 -5.84
CA GLY A 216 -12.97 4.50 -6.93
C GLY A 216 -12.64 3.04 -6.57
N SER A 217 -12.18 2.80 -5.34
CA SER A 217 -11.93 1.45 -4.81
C SER A 217 -13.23 0.63 -4.71
N GLN A 218 -14.34 1.24 -4.29
CA GLN A 218 -15.63 0.57 -4.27
C GLN A 218 -16.12 0.24 -5.69
N TYR A 219 -16.00 1.18 -6.64
CA TYR A 219 -16.35 0.91 -8.03
C TYR A 219 -15.51 -0.22 -8.65
N LEU A 220 -14.23 -0.34 -8.28
CA LEU A 220 -13.42 -1.52 -8.67
C LEU A 220 -14.04 -2.81 -8.17
N LEU A 221 -14.37 -2.88 -6.88
CA LEU A 221 -14.97 -4.06 -6.26
C LEU A 221 -16.34 -4.41 -6.85
N ASP A 222 -17.11 -3.40 -7.25
CA ASP A 222 -18.41 -3.54 -7.91
C ASP A 222 -18.30 -3.89 -9.41
N GLY A 223 -17.08 -4.05 -9.95
CA GLY A 223 -16.87 -4.39 -11.36
C GLY A 223 -17.13 -3.24 -12.34
N LYS A 224 -17.00 -1.98 -11.89
CA LYS A 224 -17.22 -0.75 -12.69
C LYS A 224 -15.89 -0.03 -12.96
N PRO A 225 -15.01 -0.58 -13.83
CA PRO A 225 -13.66 -0.06 -14.01
C PRO A 225 -13.59 1.35 -14.62
N GLY A 226 -14.58 1.75 -15.44
CA GLY A 226 -14.65 3.10 -15.99
C GLY A 226 -14.88 4.16 -14.91
N ASP A 227 -15.90 3.95 -14.08
CA ASP A 227 -16.21 4.83 -12.95
C ASP A 227 -15.08 4.86 -11.93
N ALA A 228 -14.49 3.68 -11.65
CA ALA A 228 -13.31 3.55 -10.81
C ALA A 228 -12.14 4.38 -11.32
N GLY A 229 -11.73 4.18 -12.58
CA GLY A 229 -10.61 4.87 -13.17
C GLY A 229 -10.78 6.40 -13.15
N SER A 230 -12.00 6.89 -13.42
CA SER A 230 -12.31 8.32 -13.34
C SER A 230 -12.11 8.88 -11.93
N ARG A 231 -12.69 8.23 -10.92
CA ARG A 231 -12.60 8.66 -9.51
C ARG A 231 -11.17 8.59 -8.96
N LEU A 232 -10.45 7.51 -9.26
CA LEU A 232 -9.07 7.32 -8.80
C LEU A 232 -8.13 8.39 -9.39
N ARG A 233 -8.26 8.72 -10.68
CA ARG A 233 -7.47 9.79 -11.31
C ARG A 233 -7.82 11.17 -10.75
N SER A 234 -9.10 11.43 -10.49
CA SER A 234 -9.54 12.67 -9.82
C SER A 234 -8.89 12.81 -8.45
N GLY A 235 -9.01 11.78 -7.61
CA GLY A 235 -8.40 11.76 -6.27
C GLY A 235 -6.87 11.89 -6.34
N LYS A 236 -6.20 11.18 -7.26
CA LYS A 236 -4.75 11.31 -7.47
C LYS A 236 -4.34 12.76 -7.77
N LYS A 237 -5.00 13.39 -8.74
CA LYS A 237 -4.71 14.78 -9.14
C LYS A 237 -4.84 15.73 -7.95
N THR A 238 -5.87 15.53 -7.12
CA THR A 238 -6.05 16.33 -5.89
C THR A 238 -4.97 16.02 -4.85
N LEU A 239 -4.51 14.76 -4.71
CA LEU A 239 -3.39 14.44 -3.83
C LEU A 239 -2.07 15.08 -4.29
N GLU A 240 -1.80 15.18 -5.59
CA GLU A 240 -0.62 15.87 -6.14
C GLU A 240 -0.65 17.38 -5.80
N GLU A 241 -1.83 17.99 -5.83
CA GLU A 241 -2.03 19.36 -5.35
C GLU A 241 -1.80 19.47 -3.83
N VAL A 242 -2.36 18.56 -3.04
CA VAL A 242 -2.17 18.49 -1.58
C VAL A 242 -0.69 18.35 -1.22
N ARG A 243 0.03 17.45 -1.91
CA ARG A 243 1.47 17.24 -1.74
C ARG A 243 2.24 18.54 -1.93
N SER A 244 1.95 19.26 -3.02
CA SER A 244 2.62 20.51 -3.35
C SER A 244 2.36 21.60 -2.30
N LYS A 245 1.11 21.71 -1.83
CA LYS A 245 0.73 22.63 -0.75
C LYS A 245 1.38 22.26 0.58
N ALA A 246 1.38 20.99 0.95
CA ALA A 246 1.97 20.49 2.19
C ALA A 246 3.50 20.67 2.23
N ALA A 247 4.17 20.51 1.10
CA ALA A 247 5.62 20.74 1.00
C ALA A 247 6.01 22.22 1.15
N ALA A 248 5.11 23.14 0.80
CA ALA A 248 5.30 24.58 0.94
C ALA A 248 4.94 25.12 2.33
N ASP A 249 4.24 24.33 3.16
CA ASP A 249 3.79 24.71 4.49
C ASP A 249 4.58 23.96 5.58
N PRO A 250 5.43 24.64 6.37
CA PRO A 250 6.22 24.02 7.44
C PRO A 250 5.37 23.27 8.48
N GLN A 251 4.12 23.65 8.69
CA GLN A 251 3.22 22.98 9.65
C GLN A 251 2.67 21.66 9.11
N LEU A 252 2.67 21.48 7.78
CA LEU A 252 2.08 20.34 7.10
C LEU A 252 3.11 19.40 6.45
N GLY A 253 4.40 19.75 6.52
CA GLY A 253 5.50 18.95 5.94
C GLY A 253 5.51 17.48 6.40
N ILE A 254 5.01 17.19 7.61
CA ILE A 254 4.86 15.82 8.13
C ILE A 254 4.00 14.91 7.23
N MET A 255 3.08 15.49 6.45
CA MET A 255 2.17 14.74 5.59
C MET A 255 2.78 14.29 4.27
N VAL A 256 3.88 14.91 3.81
CA VAL A 256 4.37 14.74 2.42
C VAL A 256 4.62 13.26 2.09
N ASN A 257 5.33 12.55 2.98
CA ASN A 257 5.62 11.13 2.78
C ASN A 257 4.34 10.26 2.78
N ALA A 258 3.36 10.60 3.60
CA ALA A 258 2.08 9.90 3.63
C ALA A 258 1.29 10.12 2.34
N VAL A 259 1.25 11.35 1.85
CA VAL A 259 0.57 11.69 0.58
C VAL A 259 1.26 11.00 -0.60
N ASP A 260 2.59 10.90 -0.61
CA ASP A 260 3.33 10.16 -1.64
C ASP A 260 2.94 8.66 -1.66
N GLN A 261 2.73 8.05 -0.48
CA GLN A 261 2.22 6.68 -0.39
C GLN A 261 0.77 6.57 -0.90
N GLU A 262 -0.08 7.55 -0.60
CA GLU A 262 -1.48 7.58 -1.06
C GLU A 262 -1.57 7.74 -2.59
N ILE A 263 -0.70 8.56 -3.20
CA ILE A 263 -0.55 8.67 -4.65
C ILE A 263 -0.14 7.33 -5.25
N SER A 264 0.85 6.66 -4.65
CA SER A 264 1.29 5.33 -5.10
C SER A 264 0.17 4.30 -5.02
N VAL A 265 -0.65 4.33 -3.96
CA VAL A 265 -1.86 3.47 -3.86
C VAL A 265 -2.84 3.78 -4.99
N SER A 266 -3.08 5.06 -5.30
CA SER A 266 -3.95 5.44 -6.40
C SER A 266 -3.42 4.95 -7.75
N ASP A 267 -2.12 5.07 -8.03
CA ASP A 267 -1.49 4.56 -9.25
C ASP A 267 -1.66 3.05 -9.44
N MET A 268 -1.49 2.30 -8.35
CA MET A 268 -1.74 0.85 -8.36
C MET A 268 -3.21 0.55 -8.67
N LEU A 269 -4.16 1.27 -8.08
CA LEU A 269 -5.59 1.06 -8.32
C LEU A 269 -6.01 1.49 -9.73
N ILE A 270 -5.45 2.57 -10.27
CA ILE A 270 -5.65 2.99 -11.66
C ILE A 270 -5.18 1.89 -12.60
N SER A 271 -4.01 1.30 -12.34
CA SER A 271 -3.50 0.18 -13.12
C SER A 271 -4.44 -1.02 -13.11
N VAL A 272 -5.05 -1.32 -11.95
CA VAL A 272 -6.07 -2.37 -11.83
C VAL A 272 -7.35 -2.02 -12.60
N ALA A 273 -7.82 -0.77 -12.51
CA ALA A 273 -8.97 -0.29 -13.28
C ALA A 273 -8.72 -0.43 -14.79
N ASP A 274 -7.53 -0.06 -15.25
CA ASP A 274 -7.14 -0.12 -16.66
C ASP A 274 -6.98 -1.55 -17.14
N MET A 275 -6.52 -2.49 -16.30
CA MET A 275 -6.52 -3.93 -16.60
C MET A 275 -7.95 -4.46 -16.81
N MET A 276 -8.89 -4.04 -15.96
CA MET A 276 -10.30 -4.45 -16.05
C MET A 276 -11.01 -3.82 -17.25
N GLY A 277 -10.80 -2.53 -17.53
CA GLY A 277 -11.34 -1.83 -18.71
C GLY A 277 -10.70 -2.31 -20.03
N THR A 278 -9.43 -2.73 -19.92
CA THR A 278 -8.66 -3.59 -20.81
C THR A 278 -9.43 -4.57 -21.65
N SER A 279 -10.28 -5.29 -20.91
CA SER A 279 -10.76 -6.60 -21.27
C SER A 279 -12.27 -6.74 -21.23
N PRO A 280 -12.99 -6.08 -22.17
CA PRO A 280 -14.41 -6.32 -22.35
C PRO A 280 -14.65 -7.83 -22.58
N GLY A 281 -15.42 -8.43 -21.68
CA GLY A 281 -15.71 -9.88 -21.64
C GLY A 281 -14.86 -10.70 -20.65
N THR A 282 -13.80 -10.14 -20.06
CA THR A 282 -13.08 -10.76 -18.95
C THR A 282 -13.74 -10.39 -17.63
N ASP A 283 -14.11 -11.42 -16.87
CA ASP A 283 -14.69 -11.28 -15.55
C ASP A 283 -13.78 -10.44 -14.64
N GLY A 284 -14.21 -9.23 -14.30
CA GLY A 284 -13.46 -8.30 -13.46
C GLY A 284 -13.09 -8.93 -12.11
N LEU A 285 -13.92 -9.83 -11.58
CA LEU A 285 -13.61 -10.57 -10.35
C LEU A 285 -12.43 -11.52 -10.54
N LYS A 286 -12.22 -12.10 -11.74
CA LYS A 286 -11.03 -12.92 -12.02
C LYS A 286 -9.75 -12.07 -11.97
N ILE A 287 -9.79 -10.85 -12.51
CA ILE A 287 -8.64 -9.93 -12.44
C ILE A 287 -8.34 -9.56 -10.99
N LEU A 288 -9.36 -9.17 -10.22
CA LEU A 288 -9.20 -8.86 -8.80
C LEU A 288 -8.69 -10.06 -8.00
N ASN A 289 -9.16 -11.28 -8.32
CA ASN A 289 -8.66 -12.50 -7.71
C ASN A 289 -7.19 -12.77 -8.04
N VAL A 290 -6.74 -12.51 -9.28
CA VAL A 290 -5.31 -12.62 -9.64
C VAL A 290 -4.48 -11.62 -8.84
N ILE A 291 -4.92 -10.35 -8.77
CA ILE A 291 -4.24 -9.30 -8.00
C ILE A 291 -4.16 -9.66 -6.52
N LYS A 292 -5.26 -10.13 -5.94
CA LYS A 292 -5.30 -10.63 -4.56
C LYS A 292 -4.30 -11.77 -4.36
N ARG A 293 -4.28 -12.78 -5.24
CA ARG A 293 -3.32 -13.90 -5.14
C ARG A 293 -1.87 -13.44 -5.24
N VAL A 294 -1.55 -12.44 -6.08
CA VAL A 294 -0.21 -11.83 -6.13
C VAL A 294 0.16 -11.22 -4.78
N MET A 295 -0.76 -10.45 -4.18
CA MET A 295 -0.52 -9.79 -2.89
C MET A 295 -0.44 -10.76 -1.71
N ASP A 296 -1.22 -11.84 -1.75
CA ASP A 296 -1.25 -12.89 -0.74
C ASP A 296 -0.08 -13.88 -0.90
N THR A 297 0.68 -13.80 -2.01
CA THR A 297 1.81 -14.72 -2.23
C THR A 297 2.87 -14.49 -1.16
N PRO A 298 3.23 -15.52 -0.36
CA PRO A 298 4.19 -15.36 0.71
C PRO A 298 5.57 -15.06 0.14
N LEU A 299 6.13 -13.93 0.58
CA LEU A 299 7.49 -13.54 0.27
C LEU A 299 8.46 -14.21 1.24
N ALA A 300 9.61 -14.64 0.72
CA ALA A 300 10.64 -15.25 1.51
C ALA A 300 11.19 -14.28 2.57
N GLN A 301 11.38 -14.79 3.79
CA GLN A 301 11.92 -14.01 4.89
C GLN A 301 13.46 -14.05 4.84
N ASN A 302 14.07 -12.87 4.69
CA ASN A 302 15.52 -12.72 4.74
C ASN A 302 15.84 -11.29 5.24
N GLN A 303 16.76 -11.15 6.21
CA GLN A 303 17.08 -9.87 6.82
C GLN A 303 17.65 -8.86 5.80
N GLY A 304 18.52 -9.31 4.89
CA GLY A 304 19.13 -8.46 3.86
C GLY A 304 18.15 -7.98 2.79
N TRP A 305 17.06 -8.72 2.56
CA TRP A 305 16.05 -8.40 1.55
C TRP A 305 14.79 -7.74 2.12
N SER A 306 14.63 -7.74 3.45
CA SER A 306 13.41 -7.31 4.13
C SER A 306 12.96 -5.90 3.74
N HIS A 307 13.88 -4.96 3.60
CA HIS A 307 13.55 -3.58 3.21
C HIS A 307 12.99 -3.50 1.78
N MET A 308 13.56 -4.25 0.83
CA MET A 308 13.08 -4.26 -0.56
C MET A 308 11.75 -4.99 -0.70
N LEU A 309 11.62 -6.18 -0.11
CA LEU A 309 10.43 -7.01 -0.26
C LEU A 309 9.20 -6.45 0.48
N LYS A 310 9.41 -5.69 1.57
CA LYS A 310 8.34 -4.99 2.30
C LYS A 310 7.94 -3.66 1.65
N ASN A 311 8.71 -3.16 0.67
CA ASN A 311 8.36 -1.93 -0.02
C ASN A 311 7.15 -2.15 -0.93
N ARG A 312 6.02 -1.52 -0.60
CA ARG A 312 4.77 -1.66 -1.36
C ARG A 312 4.86 -1.10 -2.78
N SER A 313 5.79 -0.19 -3.08
CA SER A 313 5.94 0.37 -4.43
C SER A 313 6.30 -0.69 -5.48
N ARG A 314 6.85 -1.85 -5.06
CA ARG A 314 7.16 -2.97 -5.95
C ARG A 314 5.94 -3.48 -6.72
N TYR A 315 4.75 -3.37 -6.12
CA TYR A 315 3.51 -3.85 -6.73
C TYR A 315 3.10 -3.05 -7.97
N GLY A 316 3.57 -1.80 -8.14
CA GLY A 316 3.35 -1.06 -9.38
C GLY A 316 3.94 -1.78 -10.60
N GLU A 317 5.19 -2.24 -10.50
CA GLU A 317 5.85 -2.99 -11.58
C GLU A 317 5.24 -4.38 -11.76
N ILE A 318 4.98 -5.10 -10.66
CA ILE A 318 4.37 -6.44 -10.70
C ILE A 318 2.98 -6.38 -11.34
N PHE A 319 2.14 -5.41 -10.99
CA PHE A 319 0.82 -5.23 -11.61
C PHE A 319 0.92 -4.84 -13.08
N GLY A 320 1.95 -4.07 -13.47
CA GLY A 320 2.26 -3.84 -14.89
C GLY A 320 2.58 -5.14 -15.64
N GLN A 321 3.34 -6.04 -15.03
CA GLN A 321 3.65 -7.35 -15.62
C GLN A 321 2.40 -8.26 -15.67
N VAL A 322 1.57 -8.27 -14.63
CA VAL A 322 0.27 -8.98 -14.62
C VAL A 322 -0.62 -8.46 -15.75
N SER A 323 -0.69 -7.15 -15.95
CA SER A 323 -1.43 -6.51 -17.05
C SER A 323 -0.97 -7.04 -18.40
N ALA A 324 0.34 -7.10 -18.63
CA ALA A 324 0.91 -7.64 -19.87
C ALA A 324 0.53 -9.12 -20.09
N VAL A 325 0.59 -9.94 -19.04
CA VAL A 325 0.17 -11.36 -19.09
C VAL A 325 -1.32 -11.48 -19.45
N LEU A 326 -2.19 -10.72 -18.78
CA LEU A 326 -3.63 -10.74 -19.02
C LEU A 326 -3.98 -10.28 -20.44
N ALA A 327 -3.37 -9.17 -20.90
CA ALA A 327 -3.54 -8.67 -22.25
C ALA A 327 -3.12 -9.71 -23.30
N ALA A 328 -2.05 -10.45 -23.03
CA ALA A 328 -1.60 -11.51 -23.92
C ALA A 328 -2.48 -12.74 -23.92
N LYS A 329 -3.00 -13.17 -22.77
CA LYS A 329 -4.00 -14.25 -22.68
C LYS A 329 -5.31 -13.88 -23.39
N ALA A 330 -5.65 -12.59 -23.42
CA ALA A 330 -6.77 -12.05 -24.18
C ALA A 330 -6.47 -11.83 -25.68
N GLY A 331 -5.25 -12.13 -26.14
CA GLY A 331 -4.85 -11.97 -27.54
C GLY A 331 -4.65 -10.51 -27.99
N ARG A 332 -4.55 -9.55 -27.07
CA ARG A 332 -4.40 -8.12 -27.38
C ARG A 332 -2.96 -7.63 -27.46
N ALA A 333 -2.04 -8.35 -26.84
CA ALA A 333 -0.61 -8.02 -26.85
C ALA A 333 0.22 -9.29 -26.94
N PRO A 334 1.40 -9.27 -27.57
CA PRO A 334 2.32 -10.39 -27.52
C PRO A 334 3.12 -10.40 -26.19
N LEU A 335 3.68 -11.56 -25.84
CA LEU A 335 4.73 -11.68 -24.83
C LEU A 335 6.07 -12.04 -25.51
N PRO A 336 7.21 -11.61 -24.95
CA PRO A 336 8.52 -12.07 -25.39
C PRO A 336 8.71 -13.53 -24.99
N ILE A 337 8.52 -14.46 -25.93
CA ILE A 337 8.55 -15.91 -25.69
C ILE A 337 9.69 -16.53 -26.49
N SER A 338 10.51 -17.38 -25.85
CA SER A 338 11.55 -18.15 -26.53
C SER A 338 10.96 -19.29 -27.36
N ALA A 339 11.70 -19.78 -28.36
CA ALA A 339 11.30 -20.99 -29.08
C ALA A 339 11.23 -22.20 -28.12
N GLY A 340 10.28 -23.10 -28.37
CA GLY A 340 10.14 -24.32 -27.58
C GLY A 340 8.71 -24.82 -27.42
N ALA A 341 8.61 -26.02 -26.84
CA ALA A 341 7.36 -26.68 -26.49
C ALA A 341 7.16 -26.69 -24.96
N GLY A 342 5.90 -26.73 -24.53
CA GLY A 342 5.53 -26.75 -23.11
C GLY A 342 4.14 -26.17 -22.88
N GLU A 343 3.50 -26.66 -21.82
CA GLU A 343 2.16 -26.24 -21.41
C GLU A 343 2.18 -24.96 -20.57
N TYR A 344 3.35 -24.60 -20.04
CA TYR A 344 3.55 -23.43 -19.20
C TYR A 344 4.57 -22.48 -19.81
N LEU A 345 4.42 -21.20 -19.53
CA LEU A 345 5.38 -20.15 -19.85
C LEU A 345 5.95 -19.61 -18.54
N MET A 346 7.21 -19.91 -18.26
CA MET A 346 7.89 -19.50 -17.03
C MET A 346 8.67 -18.19 -17.27
N PRO A 347 8.48 -17.16 -16.44
CA PRO A 347 9.16 -15.88 -16.60
C PRO A 347 10.58 -15.92 -16.06
N PHE A 348 11.51 -15.37 -16.84
CA PHE A 348 12.90 -15.13 -16.47
C PHE A 348 13.29 -13.69 -16.78
N TRP A 349 14.12 -13.08 -15.95
CA TRP A 349 14.82 -11.86 -16.31
C TRP A 349 15.99 -12.19 -17.23
N GLU A 350 16.01 -11.56 -18.40
CA GLU A 350 17.13 -11.57 -19.35
C GLU A 350 18.20 -10.61 -18.87
N VAL A 351 19.43 -11.10 -18.69
CA VAL A 351 20.54 -10.30 -18.18
C VAL A 351 21.75 -10.42 -19.10
N ASP A 352 22.31 -9.27 -19.48
CA ASP A 352 23.57 -9.15 -20.19
C ASP A 352 24.67 -8.87 -19.17
N LEU A 353 25.63 -9.79 -19.08
CA LEU A 353 26.80 -9.67 -18.22
C LEU A 353 28.04 -9.53 -19.08
N ARG A 354 28.78 -8.43 -18.91
CA ARG A 354 30.13 -8.32 -19.44
C ARG A 354 31.15 -8.41 -18.32
N TYR A 355 32.21 -9.17 -18.57
CA TYR A 355 33.35 -9.23 -17.68
C TYR A 355 34.65 -9.28 -18.46
N SER A 356 35.73 -8.94 -17.78
CA SER A 356 37.08 -9.10 -18.31
C SER A 356 37.99 -9.80 -17.31
N PHE A 357 38.89 -10.62 -17.82
CA PHE A 357 39.91 -11.29 -17.01
C PHE A 357 41.26 -11.22 -17.71
N THR A 358 42.34 -11.29 -16.92
CA THR A 358 43.70 -11.36 -17.45
C THR A 358 44.15 -12.81 -17.54
N THR A 359 44.55 -13.24 -18.73
CA THR A 359 45.16 -14.56 -18.99
C THR A 359 46.62 -14.41 -19.42
N GLY A 360 47.45 -15.44 -19.21
CA GLY A 360 48.87 -15.47 -19.58
C GLY A 360 49.87 -15.17 -18.45
N ALA A 361 51.10 -15.66 -18.59
CA ALA A 361 52.18 -15.44 -17.64
C ALA A 361 52.89 -14.10 -17.90
N LEU A 362 53.53 -13.54 -16.86
CA LEU A 362 54.29 -12.27 -16.75
C LEU A 362 54.53 -11.41 -18.02
N TRP A 363 54.94 -11.96 -19.18
CA TRP A 363 55.30 -11.23 -20.41
C TRP A 363 54.30 -11.43 -21.58
N SER A 364 53.22 -12.19 -21.39
CA SER A 364 52.18 -12.55 -22.37
C SER A 364 50.75 -12.25 -21.85
N LYS A 365 50.63 -11.37 -20.85
CA LYS A 365 49.34 -11.03 -20.25
C LYS A 365 48.43 -10.36 -21.27
N LYS A 366 47.27 -10.97 -21.52
CA LYS A 366 46.22 -10.40 -22.36
C LYS A 366 44.95 -10.23 -21.52
N SER A 367 44.29 -9.09 -21.69
CA SER A 367 42.93 -8.88 -21.18
C SER A 367 41.95 -9.45 -22.18
N VAL A 368 41.04 -10.30 -21.71
CA VAL A 368 39.96 -10.88 -22.51
C VAL A 368 38.65 -10.33 -21.98
N GLU A 369 37.87 -9.70 -22.86
CA GLU A 369 36.50 -9.29 -22.58
C GLU A 369 35.54 -10.37 -23.07
N VAL A 370 34.57 -10.70 -22.23
CA VAL A 370 33.56 -11.72 -22.49
C VAL A 370 32.19 -11.10 -22.23
N ALA A 371 31.26 -11.33 -23.15
CA ALA A 371 29.84 -11.10 -22.95
C ALA A 371 29.17 -12.47 -22.73
N GLU A 372 28.37 -12.56 -21.67
CA GLU A 372 27.58 -13.74 -21.34
C GLU A 372 26.15 -13.36 -21.04
N ASP A 373 25.28 -14.29 -21.38
CA ASP A 373 23.85 -14.20 -21.19
C ASP A 373 23.44 -15.00 -19.95
N LEU A 374 22.72 -14.36 -19.03
CA LEU A 374 22.16 -15.00 -17.84
C LEU A 374 20.65 -14.92 -17.83
N LEU A 375 20.04 -15.89 -17.15
CA LEU A 375 18.62 -15.88 -16.83
C LEU A 375 18.43 -15.96 -15.31
N VAL A 376 17.53 -15.13 -14.78
CA VAL A 376 17.11 -15.15 -13.37
C VAL A 376 15.64 -15.54 -13.28
N CYS A 377 15.28 -16.53 -12.47
CA CYS A 377 13.88 -16.89 -12.25
C CYS A 377 13.09 -15.67 -11.73
N ALA A 378 12.04 -15.22 -12.40
CA ALA A 378 11.32 -14.00 -12.02
C ALA A 378 10.40 -14.17 -10.79
N ASP A 379 10.45 -15.32 -10.12
CA ASP A 379 9.70 -15.64 -8.91
C ASP A 379 10.62 -15.93 -7.71
N PHE A 380 11.93 -15.70 -7.83
CA PHE A 380 12.93 -16.06 -6.82
C PHE A 380 12.64 -15.52 -5.40
N VAL A 381 11.87 -14.43 -5.31
CA VAL A 381 11.49 -13.76 -4.05
C VAL A 381 10.58 -14.60 -3.15
N THR A 382 10.03 -15.72 -3.65
CA THR A 382 9.22 -16.65 -2.86
C THR A 382 10.02 -17.80 -2.26
N ASP A 383 11.30 -17.96 -2.62
CA ASP A 383 12.16 -19.04 -2.14
C ASP A 383 13.31 -18.48 -1.26
N PRO A 384 13.34 -18.77 0.05
CA PRO A 384 14.40 -18.27 0.93
C PRO A 384 15.80 -18.75 0.52
N ALA A 385 15.92 -19.93 -0.11
CA ALA A 385 17.20 -20.43 -0.59
C ALA A 385 17.81 -19.55 -1.69
N CYS A 386 16.97 -18.90 -2.50
CA CYS A 386 17.41 -17.95 -3.52
C CYS A 386 17.96 -16.66 -2.93
N LEU A 387 17.39 -16.20 -1.81
CA LEU A 387 17.85 -14.97 -1.14
C LEU A 387 19.13 -15.17 -0.35
N SER A 388 19.39 -16.38 0.16
CA SER A 388 20.65 -16.73 0.84
C SER A 388 21.75 -17.19 -0.13
N ASN A 389 21.36 -17.84 -1.23
CA ASN A 389 22.26 -18.32 -2.27
C ASN A 389 21.75 -17.86 -3.65
N PRO A 390 22.17 -16.67 -4.12
CA PRO A 390 21.79 -16.13 -5.41
C PRO A 390 22.02 -17.08 -6.59
N ALA A 391 23.06 -17.91 -6.55
CA ALA A 391 23.36 -18.86 -7.62
C ALA A 391 22.25 -19.91 -7.82
N SER A 392 21.40 -20.13 -6.83
CA SER A 392 20.27 -21.06 -6.94
C SER A 392 19.10 -20.51 -7.77
N ALA A 393 19.06 -19.21 -8.03
CA ALA A 393 18.01 -18.51 -8.80
C ALA A 393 18.46 -18.07 -10.20
N ILE A 394 19.75 -18.20 -10.51
CA ILE A 394 20.37 -17.72 -11.75
C ILE A 394 20.96 -18.91 -12.50
N THR A 395 21.04 -18.84 -13.82
CA THR A 395 21.87 -19.75 -14.62
C THR A 395 23.34 -19.56 -14.26
N ASP A 396 23.86 -20.41 -13.36
CA ASP A 396 25.20 -20.26 -12.79
C ASP A 396 26.31 -20.62 -13.80
N ILE A 397 26.68 -19.65 -14.64
CA ILE A 397 27.69 -19.81 -15.71
C ILE A 397 29.10 -20.12 -15.21
N PHE A 398 29.37 -19.94 -13.91
CA PHE A 398 30.63 -20.26 -13.27
C PHE A 398 30.63 -21.64 -12.59
N LYS A 399 29.49 -22.36 -12.54
CA LYS A 399 29.34 -23.65 -11.84
C LYS A 399 30.30 -24.74 -12.33
N ILE A 400 30.66 -24.71 -13.61
CA ILE A 400 31.38 -25.79 -14.29
C ILE A 400 32.89 -25.78 -14.00
N ARG A 401 33.40 -24.77 -13.27
CA ARG A 401 34.80 -24.73 -12.80
C ARG A 401 34.87 -24.63 -11.26
N PRO A 402 34.84 -25.76 -10.54
CA PRO A 402 34.71 -25.81 -9.07
C PRO A 402 36.03 -25.62 -8.28
N GLU A 403 37.11 -25.13 -8.88
CA GLU A 403 38.40 -25.00 -8.17
C GLU A 403 38.51 -23.70 -7.34
N SER A 404 39.35 -23.74 -6.31
CA SER A 404 39.58 -22.69 -5.29
C SER A 404 40.00 -21.32 -5.85
N SER A 405 40.29 -21.21 -7.15
CA SER A 405 40.32 -19.97 -7.92
C SER A 405 39.84 -20.28 -9.34
N ILE A 406 38.92 -19.47 -9.87
CA ILE A 406 38.38 -19.56 -11.24
C ILE A 406 39.53 -19.56 -12.29
N LEU A 407 40.70 -19.04 -11.91
CA LEU A 407 41.86 -18.84 -12.76
C LEU A 407 43.02 -19.82 -12.53
N ALA A 408 42.91 -20.79 -11.60
CA ALA A 408 44.00 -21.73 -11.28
C ALA A 408 44.40 -22.64 -12.46
N GLY A 409 43.53 -22.81 -13.45
CA GLY A 409 43.73 -23.62 -14.65
C GLY A 409 43.98 -22.86 -15.95
N ILE A 410 44.21 -21.54 -15.90
CA ILE A 410 44.35 -20.69 -17.09
C ILE A 410 45.75 -20.79 -17.69
N LYS A 411 45.86 -21.39 -18.87
CA LYS A 411 47.09 -21.70 -19.61
C LYS A 411 47.49 -20.62 -20.63
N GLY A 412 46.77 -19.51 -20.74
CA GLY A 412 47.11 -18.39 -21.63
C GLY A 412 46.40 -18.41 -22.98
N SER A 413 45.47 -19.35 -23.21
CA SER A 413 44.72 -19.52 -24.46
C SER A 413 43.20 -19.34 -24.30
N GLU A 414 42.75 -19.09 -23.08
CA GLU A 414 41.35 -19.01 -22.71
C GLU A 414 40.70 -17.75 -23.29
N THR A 415 39.60 -17.94 -24.00
CA THR A 415 38.74 -16.87 -24.52
C THR A 415 37.49 -16.64 -23.66
N SER A 416 37.17 -17.56 -22.74
CA SER A 416 36.15 -17.40 -21.69
C SER A 416 36.49 -18.27 -20.47
N ILE A 417 36.03 -17.85 -19.30
CA ILE A 417 36.12 -18.58 -18.02
C ILE A 417 34.74 -19.02 -17.49
N SER A 418 33.69 -18.66 -18.21
CA SER A 418 32.31 -19.10 -18.00
C SER A 418 31.87 -20.06 -19.11
N GLN A 419 30.78 -20.76 -18.87
CA GLN A 419 30.10 -21.52 -19.91
C GLN A 419 28.62 -21.17 -19.87
N GLY A 420 28.16 -20.28 -20.75
CA GLY A 420 26.75 -19.93 -20.92
C GLY A 420 25.88 -21.00 -21.59
N GLN A 421 26.27 -22.29 -21.55
CA GLN A 421 25.64 -23.48 -22.16
C GLN A 421 24.24 -23.21 -22.77
N GLY A 422 24.18 -22.93 -24.09
CA GLY A 422 22.92 -22.77 -24.83
C GLY A 422 22.02 -21.58 -24.46
N ILE A 423 22.33 -20.83 -23.39
CA ILE A 423 21.52 -19.71 -22.90
C ILE A 423 21.41 -18.59 -23.94
N GLY A 424 22.51 -18.27 -24.63
CA GLY A 424 22.48 -17.30 -25.74
C GLY A 424 21.48 -17.70 -26.84
N ARG A 425 21.39 -19.01 -27.18
CA ARG A 425 20.40 -19.49 -28.18
C ARG A 425 18.96 -19.32 -27.70
N ILE A 426 18.72 -19.52 -26.40
CA ILE A 426 17.39 -19.29 -25.80
C ILE A 426 17.02 -17.82 -25.96
N GLN A 427 17.93 -16.91 -25.61
CA GLN A 427 17.71 -15.46 -25.72
C GLN A 427 17.56 -15.00 -27.17
N ASP A 428 18.39 -15.49 -28.09
CA ASP A 428 18.32 -15.21 -29.53
C ASP A 428 16.99 -15.68 -30.16
N SER A 429 16.38 -16.72 -29.59
CA SER A 429 15.09 -17.26 -30.06
C SER A 429 13.87 -16.48 -29.53
N VAL A 430 14.06 -15.49 -28.64
CA VAL A 430 12.95 -14.73 -28.06
C VAL A 430 12.31 -13.84 -29.10
N ALA A 431 11.02 -14.08 -29.35
CA ALA A 431 10.20 -13.25 -30.22
C ALA A 431 8.87 -12.89 -29.55
N ASN A 432 8.28 -11.78 -29.98
CA ASN A 432 6.98 -11.33 -29.51
C ASN A 432 5.88 -12.23 -30.09
N ASN A 433 5.36 -13.15 -29.27
CA ASN A 433 4.42 -14.19 -29.67
C ASN A 433 3.18 -14.23 -28.79
N SER A 434 2.11 -14.86 -29.29
CA SER A 434 0.93 -15.16 -28.48
C SER A 434 1.21 -16.34 -27.53
N PRO A 435 0.76 -16.29 -26.26
CA PRO A 435 0.87 -17.44 -25.36
C PRO A 435 -0.05 -18.60 -25.74
N GLY A 436 -1.09 -18.36 -26.55
CA GLY A 436 -2.08 -19.38 -26.95
C GLY A 436 -2.74 -20.06 -25.74
N ALA A 437 -2.86 -21.39 -25.80
CA ALA A 437 -3.45 -22.19 -24.72
C ALA A 437 -2.54 -22.35 -23.49
N ARG A 438 -1.26 -21.98 -23.58
CA ARG A 438 -0.27 -22.18 -22.51
C ARG A 438 -0.65 -21.37 -21.26
N LYS A 439 -0.40 -21.94 -20.09
CA LYS A 439 -0.55 -21.26 -18.80
C LYS A 439 0.63 -20.32 -18.58
N VAL A 440 0.38 -19.07 -18.23
CA VAL A 440 1.46 -18.08 -18.06
C VAL A 440 1.71 -17.85 -16.59
N ILE A 441 2.91 -18.21 -16.12
CA ILE A 441 3.31 -17.99 -14.74
C ILE A 441 3.55 -16.50 -14.53
N ILE A 442 3.03 -15.95 -13.44
CA ILE A 442 3.13 -14.53 -13.12
C ILE A 442 4.53 -14.23 -12.55
N PRO A 443 5.28 -13.25 -13.09
CA PRO A 443 6.50 -12.77 -12.47
C PRO A 443 6.18 -12.07 -11.13
N LEU A 444 6.97 -12.36 -10.10
CA LEU A 444 6.76 -11.88 -8.73
C LEU A 444 7.91 -11.02 -8.21
N SER A 445 8.98 -10.86 -8.99
CA SER A 445 10.09 -9.96 -8.70
C SER A 445 10.11 -8.76 -9.65
N THR A 446 10.72 -7.68 -9.19
CA THR A 446 10.95 -6.46 -9.96
C THR A 446 12.33 -6.48 -10.62
N LYS A 447 12.54 -5.63 -11.62
CA LYS A 447 13.83 -5.45 -12.28
C LYS A 447 14.91 -5.09 -11.26
N ARG A 448 14.62 -4.16 -10.34
CA ARG A 448 15.54 -3.75 -9.27
C ARG A 448 15.92 -4.90 -8.34
N GLU A 449 14.96 -5.77 -8.02
CA GLU A 449 15.22 -6.98 -7.23
C GLU A 449 16.12 -7.95 -7.98
N ALA A 450 15.89 -8.15 -9.28
CA ALA A 450 16.76 -8.99 -10.12
C ALA A 450 18.18 -8.41 -10.24
N GLU A 451 18.33 -7.10 -10.45
CA GLU A 451 19.62 -6.40 -10.48
C GLU A 451 20.41 -6.61 -9.19
N ASN A 452 19.74 -6.48 -8.04
CA ASN A 452 20.34 -6.71 -6.73
C ASN A 452 20.78 -8.16 -6.54
N LEU A 453 19.96 -9.12 -7.00
CA LEU A 453 20.29 -10.55 -6.93
C LEU A 453 21.54 -10.88 -7.77
N VAL A 454 21.60 -10.36 -8.99
CA VAL A 454 22.76 -10.57 -9.89
C VAL A 454 24.01 -9.92 -9.30
N ALA A 455 23.90 -8.71 -8.75
CA ALA A 455 25.03 -8.04 -8.10
C ALA A 455 25.57 -8.86 -6.92
N GLU A 456 24.69 -9.46 -6.11
CA GLU A 456 25.08 -10.31 -4.99
C GLU A 456 25.69 -11.63 -5.46
N TYR A 457 25.13 -12.26 -6.50
CA TYR A 457 25.72 -13.44 -7.14
C TYR A 457 27.16 -13.17 -7.60
N LEU A 458 27.35 -12.07 -8.34
CA LEU A 458 28.65 -11.68 -8.85
C LEU A 458 29.64 -11.42 -7.71
N ARG A 459 29.24 -10.67 -6.68
CA ARG A 459 30.06 -10.40 -5.50
C ARG A 459 30.52 -11.69 -4.82
N GLN A 460 29.64 -12.69 -4.69
CA GLN A 460 29.99 -13.99 -4.11
C GLN A 460 30.99 -14.76 -4.97
N ARG A 461 30.86 -14.70 -6.30
CA ARG A 461 31.76 -15.40 -7.23
C ARG A 461 33.12 -14.74 -7.38
N THR A 462 33.24 -13.44 -7.14
CA THR A 462 34.49 -12.69 -7.28
C THR A 462 35.16 -12.35 -5.95
N ALA A 463 34.56 -12.69 -4.80
CA ALA A 463 35.07 -12.35 -3.48
C ALA A 463 36.51 -12.85 -3.22
N SER A 464 36.93 -13.91 -3.91
CA SER A 464 38.26 -14.52 -3.80
C SER A 464 39.19 -14.23 -5.00
N ASP A 465 38.77 -13.42 -5.98
CA ASP A 465 39.51 -13.30 -7.25
C ASP A 465 39.72 -11.85 -7.73
N ASN A 466 40.86 -11.27 -7.35
CA ASN A 466 41.25 -9.89 -7.69
C ASN A 466 41.58 -9.67 -9.17
N LYS A 467 41.57 -10.72 -10.01
CA LYS A 467 41.93 -10.65 -11.44
C LYS A 467 40.71 -10.61 -12.36
N LEU A 468 39.51 -10.78 -11.83
CA LEU A 468 38.25 -10.68 -12.55
C LEU A 468 37.66 -9.28 -12.37
N ARG A 469 37.46 -8.56 -13.48
CA ARG A 469 36.80 -7.25 -13.49
C ARG A 469 35.43 -7.41 -14.12
N LEU A 470 34.40 -7.18 -13.32
CA LEU A 470 33.02 -7.23 -13.76
C LEU A 470 32.54 -5.83 -14.15
N SER A 471 31.76 -5.76 -15.23
CA SER A 471 30.91 -4.59 -15.48
C SER A 471 29.62 -4.70 -14.67
N GLN A 472 28.90 -3.59 -14.55
CA GLN A 472 27.57 -3.62 -13.94
C GLN A 472 26.63 -4.45 -14.83
N PRO A 473 25.98 -5.50 -14.30
CA PRO A 473 25.07 -6.34 -15.08
C PRO A 473 23.86 -5.51 -15.53
N LEU A 474 23.39 -5.75 -16.76
CA LEU A 474 22.23 -5.09 -17.33
C LEU A 474 21.04 -6.05 -17.38
N VAL A 475 20.07 -5.87 -16.47
CA VAL A 475 18.79 -6.56 -16.55
C VAL A 475 17.92 -5.90 -17.62
N ARG A 476 17.65 -6.60 -18.71
CA ARG A 476 17.00 -6.03 -19.90
C ARG A 476 15.48 -6.02 -19.76
N ARG A 477 14.88 -7.21 -19.65
CA ARG A 477 13.42 -7.43 -19.66
C ARG A 477 13.06 -8.79 -19.07
N VAL A 478 11.77 -9.00 -18.82
CA VAL A 478 11.22 -10.35 -18.58
C VAL A 478 11.00 -11.03 -19.93
N ILE A 479 11.44 -12.29 -20.05
CA ILE A 479 11.14 -13.20 -21.15
C ILE A 479 10.43 -14.45 -20.62
N TYR A 480 9.69 -15.14 -21.47
CA TYR A 480 8.91 -16.33 -21.11
C TYR A 480 9.45 -17.55 -21.82
N ILE A 481 9.81 -18.58 -21.06
CA ILE A 481 10.37 -19.81 -21.59
C ILE A 481 9.32 -20.93 -21.50
N PRO A 482 9.04 -21.64 -22.61
CA PRO A 482 8.17 -22.82 -22.59
C PRO A 482 8.73 -23.93 -21.68
N VAL A 483 7.90 -24.42 -20.77
CA VAL A 483 8.26 -25.47 -19.81
C VAL A 483 7.14 -26.50 -19.68
N SER A 484 7.54 -27.74 -19.38
CA SER A 484 6.63 -28.88 -19.19
C SER A 484 6.53 -29.26 -17.72
N LEU A 485 5.36 -29.74 -17.29
CA LEU A 485 5.07 -30.04 -15.89
C LEU A 485 5.00 -31.55 -15.59
N ASN A 486 6.09 -32.29 -15.80
CA ASN A 486 6.16 -33.75 -15.54
C ASN A 486 6.93 -34.02 -14.25
N SER A 487 6.22 -34.42 -13.18
CA SER A 487 6.69 -34.55 -11.77
C SER A 487 7.36 -33.31 -11.13
N GLY A 488 7.72 -32.31 -11.94
CA GLY A 488 8.22 -30.97 -11.59
C GLY A 488 8.25 -30.11 -12.87
N LEU A 489 8.73 -28.87 -12.80
CA LEU A 489 8.97 -28.07 -14.01
C LEU A 489 10.24 -28.54 -14.72
N ARG A 490 10.14 -28.76 -16.03
CA ARG A 490 11.26 -29.12 -16.90
C ARG A 490 11.52 -28.00 -17.91
N LEU A 491 12.73 -27.46 -17.88
CA LEU A 491 13.23 -26.48 -18.84
C LEU A 491 13.67 -27.17 -20.14
N PRO A 492 13.80 -26.41 -21.24
CA PRO A 492 14.41 -26.88 -22.48
C PRO A 492 15.82 -27.46 -22.25
N SER A 493 16.22 -28.44 -23.06
CA SER A 493 17.54 -29.06 -22.98
C SER A 493 18.70 -28.08 -23.21
N ASP A 494 18.43 -26.94 -23.85
CA ASP A 494 19.40 -25.87 -24.07
C ASP A 494 19.96 -25.29 -22.77
N PHE A 495 19.28 -25.44 -21.62
CA PHE A 495 19.86 -25.06 -20.31
C PHE A 495 21.03 -25.95 -19.89
N GLY A 496 21.14 -27.19 -20.42
CA GLY A 496 22.16 -28.15 -20.03
C GLY A 496 22.23 -28.35 -18.51
N THR A 497 23.39 -28.05 -17.93
CA THR A 497 23.67 -28.14 -16.49
C THR A 497 23.41 -26.84 -15.72
N LEU A 498 23.02 -25.76 -16.42
CA LEU A 498 22.80 -24.42 -15.87
C LEU A 498 21.37 -24.18 -15.38
N ILE A 499 20.58 -25.25 -15.21
CA ILE A 499 19.22 -25.15 -14.67
C ILE A 499 19.28 -24.52 -13.27
N PRO A 500 18.61 -23.36 -13.04
CA PRO A 500 18.53 -22.79 -11.71
C PRO A 500 17.81 -23.74 -10.76
N GLU A 501 18.38 -24.00 -9.59
CA GLU A 501 17.80 -24.93 -8.61
C GLU A 501 16.40 -24.52 -8.18
N ARG A 502 16.09 -23.21 -8.19
CA ARG A 502 14.76 -22.65 -7.95
C ARG A 502 13.67 -23.35 -8.76
N VAL A 503 13.96 -23.71 -10.01
CA VAL A 503 13.00 -24.38 -10.91
C VAL A 503 12.64 -25.78 -10.40
N GLY A 504 13.63 -26.53 -9.92
CA GLY A 504 13.42 -27.85 -9.33
C GLY A 504 12.66 -27.82 -8.00
N ARG A 505 12.77 -26.70 -7.25
CA ARG A 505 12.07 -26.47 -5.98
C ARG A 505 10.67 -25.85 -6.13
N MET A 506 10.22 -25.58 -7.36
CA MET A 506 8.91 -24.97 -7.57
C MET A 506 7.79 -26.00 -7.30
N ASP A 507 6.97 -25.75 -6.28
CA ASP A 507 5.80 -26.57 -5.97
C ASP A 507 4.65 -26.21 -6.92
N LYS A 508 4.14 -27.22 -7.63
CA LYS A 508 3.04 -27.12 -8.59
C LYS A 508 1.77 -26.53 -7.99
N ASN A 509 1.55 -26.72 -6.68
CA ASN A 509 0.37 -26.24 -5.98
C ASN A 509 0.46 -24.75 -5.61
N THR A 510 1.66 -24.17 -5.63
CA THR A 510 1.90 -22.77 -5.26
C THR A 510 2.19 -21.88 -6.46
N ILE A 511 2.34 -22.45 -7.67
CA ILE A 511 2.55 -21.68 -8.90
C ILE A 511 1.35 -20.77 -9.16
N LEU A 512 1.63 -19.47 -9.23
CA LEU A 512 0.66 -18.47 -9.65
C LEU A 512 0.71 -18.32 -11.17
N TYR A 513 -0.38 -18.66 -11.85
CA TYR A 513 -0.49 -18.57 -13.31
C TYR A 513 -1.89 -18.10 -13.75
N VAL A 514 -1.96 -17.62 -14.98
CA VAL A 514 -3.20 -17.28 -15.72
C VAL A 514 -3.41 -18.22 -16.90
#